data_AF-A0A527ZT60-F1
#
_entry.id   AF-A0A527ZT60-F1
#
_cell.length_a   1.000
_cell.length_b   1.000
_cell.length_c   1.000
_cell.angle_alpha   90.00
_cell.angle_beta   90.00
_cell.angle_gamma   90.00
#
_symmetry.space_group_name_H-M   'P 1'
#
loop_
_entity.id
_entity.type
_entity.pdbx_description
1 polymer ?
#
loop_
_entity_poly.entity_id
_entity_poly.type
_entity_poly.pdbx_seq_one_letter_code
_entity_poly.pdbx_strand_id
1 'polypeptide(L)'
;AALDNFSARAKSIEALGLPSAKIRYDAAFGRPLDYYTGLVFEIAAENGDRPLAGGGRYDRLLTLLGAKTPIPGVGFSVWLDRIEALREKAQ
;
A
#
# COMPACT_ATOMS: atom_id res chain seq x y z
N ALA A 1 14.99 9.24 7.39
CA ALA A 1 14.62 7.80 7.38
C ALA A 1 13.36 7.51 6.58
N ALA A 2 12.16 7.97 6.98
CA ALA A 2 10.91 7.62 6.28
C ALA A 2 10.86 8.12 4.83
N LEU A 3 11.24 9.37 4.60
CA LEU A 3 11.31 9.96 3.25
C LEU A 3 12.39 9.29 2.38
N ASP A 4 13.53 8.95 2.96
CA ASP A 4 14.61 8.23 2.25
C ASP A 4 14.14 6.84 1.82
N ASN A 5 13.48 6.11 2.71
CA ASN A 5 12.89 4.79 2.41
C ASN A 5 11.80 4.89 1.34
N PHE A 6 10.99 5.95 1.36
CA PHE A 6 10.02 6.24 0.30
C PHE A 6 10.71 6.52 -1.03
N SER A 7 11.72 7.40 -1.05
CA SER A 7 12.47 7.77 -2.26
C SER A 7 13.17 6.55 -2.87
N ALA A 8 13.81 5.72 -2.04
CA ALA A 8 14.43 4.48 -2.48
C ALA A 8 13.42 3.54 -3.15
N ARG A 9 12.22 3.39 -2.56
CA ARG A 9 11.17 2.55 -3.14
C ARG A 9 10.62 3.11 -4.45
N ALA A 10 10.38 4.42 -4.53
CA ALA A 10 9.91 5.07 -5.76
C ALA A 10 10.91 4.88 -6.91
N LYS A 11 12.21 5.04 -6.64
CA LYS A 11 13.30 4.77 -7.60
C LYS A 11 13.35 3.31 -8.04
N SER A 12 13.17 2.36 -7.11
CA SER A 12 13.12 0.93 -7.48
C SER A 12 11.93 0.61 -8.38
N ILE A 13 10.76 1.24 -8.15
CA ILE A 13 9.58 1.05 -8.99
C ILE A 13 9.80 1.66 -10.38
N GLU A 14 10.42 2.84 -10.46
CA GLU A 14 10.82 3.46 -11.73
C GLU A 14 11.80 2.59 -12.52
N ALA A 15 12.78 1.98 -11.84
CA ALA A 15 13.75 1.07 -12.45
C ALA A 15 13.10 -0.20 -13.03
N LEU A 16 11.88 -0.55 -12.61
CA LEU A 16 11.08 -1.64 -13.18
C LEU A 16 10.23 -1.18 -14.38
N GLY A 17 10.37 0.08 -14.84
CA GLY A 17 9.62 0.65 -15.96
C GLY A 17 8.19 1.07 -15.61
N LEU A 18 7.86 1.15 -14.31
CA LEU A 18 6.54 1.59 -13.85
C LEU A 18 6.52 3.11 -13.60
N PRO A 19 5.40 3.79 -13.88
CA PRO A 19 5.31 5.24 -13.81
C PRO A 19 5.38 5.76 -12.36
N SER A 20 6.55 6.25 -11.96
CA SER A 20 6.79 6.83 -10.63
C SER A 20 5.99 8.12 -10.37
N ALA A 21 5.62 8.86 -11.43
CA ALA A 21 4.82 10.08 -11.34
C ALA A 21 3.44 9.88 -10.69
N LYS A 22 2.93 8.63 -10.67
CA LYS A 22 1.66 8.28 -10.00
C LYS A 22 1.83 7.89 -8.53
N ILE A 23 3.05 7.94 -7.99
CA ILE A 23 3.37 7.59 -6.60
C ILE A 23 3.59 8.86 -5.79
N ARG A 24 2.70 9.11 -4.83
CA ARG A 24 2.74 10.30 -3.98
C ARG A 24 3.05 9.91 -2.54
N TYR A 25 3.94 10.67 -1.89
CA TYR A 25 4.13 10.61 -0.44
C TYR A 25 3.09 11.47 0.25
N ASP A 26 2.53 10.96 1.34
CA ASP A 26 1.56 11.67 2.16
C ASP A 26 1.88 11.45 3.64
N ALA A 27 2.26 12.52 4.34
CA ALA A 27 2.61 12.45 5.76
C ALA A 27 1.38 12.38 6.67
N ALA A 28 0.22 12.81 6.19
CA ALA A 28 -1.05 12.73 6.92
C ALA A 28 -1.74 11.37 6.71
N PHE A 29 -1.24 10.57 5.76
CA PHE A 29 -1.77 9.26 5.48
C PHE A 29 -1.32 8.24 6.53
N GLY A 30 -2.29 7.73 7.27
CA GLY A 30 -2.13 6.62 8.20
C GLY A 30 -3.42 5.81 8.26
N ARG A 31 -3.29 4.51 8.55
CA ARG A 31 -4.46 3.68 8.83
C ARG A 31 -4.69 3.61 10.34
N PRO A 32 -5.95 3.44 10.80
CA PRO A 32 -6.24 3.24 12.23
C PRO A 32 -5.76 1.88 12.77
N LEU A 33 -5.16 1.04 11.93
CA LEU A 33 -4.67 -0.29 12.29
C LEU A 33 -3.22 -0.20 12.77
N ASP A 34 -2.98 -0.51 14.04
CA ASP A 34 -1.67 -0.39 14.70
C ASP A 34 -0.66 -1.50 14.33
N TYR A 35 -1.09 -2.48 13.53
CA TYR A 35 -0.26 -3.63 13.16
C TYR A 35 0.77 -3.30 12.07
N TYR A 36 0.61 -2.19 11.35
CA TYR A 36 1.59 -1.77 10.35
C TYR A 36 2.85 -1.23 11.01
N THR A 37 4.01 -1.66 10.50
CA THR A 37 5.33 -1.35 11.08
C THR A 37 6.26 -0.64 10.11
N GLY A 38 5.77 -0.31 8.92
CA GLY A 38 6.59 0.31 7.87
C GLY A 38 5.76 0.97 6.80
N LEU A 39 5.99 0.61 5.54
CA LEU A 39 5.20 1.13 4.41
C LEU A 39 3.71 0.88 4.65
N VAL A 40 2.89 1.90 4.41
CA VAL A 40 1.45 1.77 4.21
C VAL A 40 1.13 2.45 2.88
N PHE A 41 0.23 1.86 2.10
CA PHE A 41 -0.17 2.43 0.81
C PHE A 41 -1.64 2.18 0.49
N GLU A 42 -2.15 3.01 -0.41
CA GLU A 42 -3.42 2.87 -1.10
C GLU A 42 -3.22 3.15 -2.59
N ILE A 43 -4.03 2.49 -3.41
CA ILE A 43 -4.11 2.69 -4.85
C ILE A 43 -5.56 3.07 -5.16
N ALA A 44 -5.76 4.19 -5.83
CA ALA A 44 -7.06 4.67 -6.28
C ALA A 44 -7.02 4.95 -7.78
N ALA A 45 -8.20 5.07 -8.40
CA ALA A 45 -8.30 5.63 -9.74
C ALA A 45 -7.94 7.12 -9.72
N GLU A 46 -7.52 7.67 -10.86
CA GLU A 46 -7.00 9.05 -10.98
C GLU A 46 -7.98 10.12 -10.42
N ASN A 47 -9.29 9.88 -10.55
CA ASN A 47 -10.37 10.71 -10.02
C ASN A 47 -11.28 9.92 -9.06
N GLY A 48 -10.75 8.88 -8.40
CA GLY A 48 -11.52 8.00 -7.55
C GLY A 48 -11.48 8.42 -6.08
N ASP A 49 -12.64 8.67 -5.47
CA ASP A 49 -12.75 9.03 -4.05
C ASP A 49 -12.51 7.85 -3.09
N ARG A 50 -12.40 6.62 -3.62
CA ARG A 50 -12.27 5.39 -2.83
C ARG A 50 -11.07 4.56 -3.30
N PRO A 51 -10.29 3.98 -2.37
CA PRO A 51 -9.18 3.10 -2.73
C PRO A 51 -9.70 1.81 -3.37
N LEU A 52 -8.97 1.31 -4.37
CA LEU A 52 -9.19 0.05 -5.08
C LEU A 52 -8.31 -1.07 -4.53
N ALA A 53 -7.14 -0.71 -4.01
CA ALA A 53 -6.28 -1.62 -3.28
C ALA A 53 -5.59 -0.88 -2.12
N GLY A 54 -5.22 -1.62 -1.09
CA GLY A 54 -4.59 -1.08 0.09
C GLY A 54 -3.72 -2.12 0.76
N GLY A 55 -2.60 -1.70 1.33
CA GLY A 55 -1.66 -2.64 1.90
C GLY A 55 -0.55 -1.98 2.69
N GLY A 56 0.42 -2.79 3.07
CA GLY A 56 1.57 -2.33 3.81
C GLY A 56 2.38 -3.45 4.45
N ARG A 57 3.42 -3.04 5.18
CA ARG A 57 4.35 -3.91 5.90
C ARG A 57 3.93 -4.04 7.37
N TYR A 58 3.86 -5.27 7.87
CA TYR A 58 3.29 -5.64 9.16
C TYR A 58 4.15 -6.70 9.88
N ASP A 59 5.40 -6.34 10.18
CA ASP A 59 6.40 -7.31 10.68
C ASP A 59 6.08 -7.89 12.06
N ARG A 60 5.23 -7.23 12.85
CA ARG A 60 4.85 -7.68 14.20
C ARG A 60 3.59 -8.56 14.21
N LEU A 61 2.84 -8.60 13.12
CA LEU A 61 1.52 -9.23 13.10
C LEU A 61 1.59 -10.72 13.49
N LEU A 62 2.52 -11.47 12.90
CA LEU A 62 2.59 -12.91 13.18
C LEU A 62 3.06 -13.20 14.60
N THR A 63 3.93 -12.35 15.17
CA THR A 63 4.31 -12.44 16.58
C THR A 63 3.13 -12.17 17.50
N LEU A 64 2.31 -11.16 17.20
CA LEU A 64 1.06 -10.88 17.94
C LEU A 64 0.06 -12.05 17.86
N LEU A 65 0.13 -12.86 16.80
CA LEU A 65 -0.69 -14.06 16.59
C LEU A 65 -0.04 -15.36 17.13
N GLY A 66 1.09 -15.28 17.84
CA GLY A 66 1.70 -16.42 18.53
C GLY A 66 2.86 -17.11 17.79
N ALA A 67 3.42 -16.50 16.74
CA ALA A 67 4.64 -17.00 16.13
C ALA A 67 5.81 -16.96 17.13
N LYS A 68 6.54 -18.08 17.24
CA LYS A 68 7.67 -18.23 18.17
C LYS A 68 8.89 -17.38 17.81
N THR A 69 8.99 -16.96 16.55
CA THR A 69 10.05 -16.10 16.03
C THR A 69 9.43 -14.93 15.27
N PRO A 70 10.09 -13.76 15.21
CA PRO A 70 9.64 -12.66 14.37
C PRO A 70 9.60 -13.08 12.89
N ILE A 71 8.46 -12.86 12.24
CA ILE A 71 8.26 -13.14 10.82
C ILE A 71 7.84 -11.84 10.14
N PRO A 72 8.72 -11.21 9.32
CA PRO A 72 8.36 -9.99 8.60
C PRO A 72 7.26 -10.29 7.57
N GLY A 73 6.36 -9.34 7.38
CA GLY A 73 5.17 -9.52 6.55
C GLY A 73 4.87 -8.28 5.71
N VAL A 74 4.48 -8.51 4.45
CA VAL A 74 3.95 -7.46 3.57
C VAL A 74 2.82 -8.06 2.75
N GLY A 75 1.80 -7.28 2.50
CA GLY A 75 0.65 -7.72 1.73
C GLY A 75 -0.31 -6.60 1.43
N PHE A 76 -1.37 -6.95 0.71
CA PHE A 76 -2.39 -6.03 0.27
C PHE A 76 -3.73 -6.74 0.12
N SER A 77 -4.80 -5.96 0.13
CA SER A 77 -6.14 -6.36 -0.24
C SER A 77 -6.62 -5.53 -1.43
N VAL A 78 -7.58 -6.08 -2.16
CA VAL A 78 -8.19 -5.46 -3.34
C VAL A 78 -9.70 -5.50 -3.17
N TRP A 79 -10.38 -4.39 -3.50
CA TRP A 79 -11.84 -4.32 -3.50
C TRP A 79 -12.38 -4.60 -4.90
N LEU A 80 -12.74 -5.86 -5.16
CA LEU A 80 -13.19 -6.32 -6.49
C LEU A 80 -14.46 -5.60 -6.95
N ASP A 81 -15.45 -5.42 -6.07
CA ASP A 81 -16.70 -4.71 -6.40
C ASP A 81 -16.45 -3.27 -6.89
N ARG A 82 -15.42 -2.59 -6.33
CA ARG A 82 -15.06 -1.23 -6.72
C ARG A 82 -14.39 -1.20 -8.10
N ILE A 83 -13.60 -2.22 -8.40
CA ILE A 83 -12.96 -2.38 -9.71
C ILE A 83 -14.03 -2.68 -10.77
N GLU A 84 -14.97 -3.57 -10.47
CA GLU A 84 -16.07 -3.89 -11.36
C GLU A 84 -16.95 -2.67 -11.66
N ALA A 85 -17.34 -1.91 -10.64
CA ALA A 85 -18.12 -0.69 -10.83
C ALA A 85 -17.39 0.38 -11.67
N LEU A 86 -16.05 0.43 -11.63
CA LEU A 86 -15.28 1.32 -12.49
C LEU A 86 -15.21 0.80 -13.94
N ARG A 87 -15.11 -0.51 -14.12
CA ARG A 87 -15.12 -1.15 -15.45
C ARG A 87 -16.44 -0.87 -16.17
N GLU A 88 -17.58 -0.99 -15.49
CA GLU A 88 -18.91 -0.71 -16.05
C GLU A 88 -19.08 0.76 -16.43
N LYS A 89 -18.58 1.70 -15.61
CA LYS A 89 -18.65 3.14 -15.90
C LYS A 89 -17.77 3.59 -17.07
N ALA A 90 -16.75 2.80 -17.42
CA ALA A 90 -15.82 3.10 -18.50
C ALA A 90 -16.29 2.56 -19.86
N GLN A 91 -17.39 1.78 -19.89
CA GLN A 91 -18.07 1.32 -21.09
C GLN A 91 -19.11 2.35 -21.54
#